data_AF-A0A7C5H5N6-F1
#
_entry.id   AF-A0A7C5H5N6-F1
#
_cell.length_a   1.000
_cell.length_b   1.000
_cell.length_c   1.000
_cell.angle_alpha   90.00
_cell.angle_beta   90.00
_cell.angle_gamma   90.00
#
_symmetry.space_group_name_H-M   'P 1'
#
loop_
_entity.id
_entity.type
_entity.pdbx_description
1 polymer ?
#
loop_
_entity_poly.entity_id
_entity_poly.type
_entity_poly.pdbx_seq_one_letter_code
_entity_poly.pdbx_strand_id
1 'polypeptide(L)'
;MKIVLLCLVWVHAFALSVENQVQIDGMTYTIVHESYNEYGDKGIEMKLYPKEVNSEALPLFSFTLENQSGSCGAKSTQNGVYEINGTTLTLYTHWDRSGREYDAPRGDRIQYYILDKNGTVTFQDGVLYIERQAKSYDKESGMQFLFKEAVTPAQKESLKRYVQKVEAIFGGKFVFGKKAKQLHEKVDKALTQKKQTRWK
;
A
#
# COMPACT_ATOMS: atom_id res chain seq x y z
N MET A 1 -55.85 10.40 24.41
CA MET A 1 -55.09 10.28 23.15
C MET A 1 -53.62 10.24 23.53
N LYS A 2 -52.97 9.07 23.41
CA LYS A 2 -51.57 8.85 23.83
C LYS A 2 -50.64 9.26 22.68
N ILE A 3 -49.81 10.28 22.90
CA ILE A 3 -48.75 10.65 21.96
C ILE A 3 -47.51 9.84 22.38
N VAL A 4 -47.15 8.86 21.55
CA VAL A 4 -45.89 8.11 21.68
C VAL A 4 -44.80 8.95 21.03
N LEU A 5 -43.91 9.51 21.85
CA LEU A 5 -42.73 10.23 21.39
C LEU A 5 -41.65 9.18 21.04
N LEU A 6 -41.44 8.97 19.73
CA LEU A 6 -40.41 8.07 19.21
C LEU A 6 -39.06 8.81 19.21
N CYS A 7 -38.22 8.57 20.22
CA CYS A 7 -36.83 9.05 20.20
C CYS A 7 -36.01 8.23 19.21
N LEU A 8 -35.76 8.78 18.02
CA LEU A 8 -34.74 8.31 17.09
C LEU A 8 -33.36 8.66 17.65
N VAL A 9 -32.74 7.70 18.33
CA VAL A 9 -31.32 7.80 18.70
C VAL A 9 -30.48 7.55 17.44
N TRP A 10 -29.98 8.61 16.84
CA TRP A 10 -28.94 8.55 15.80
C TRP A 10 -27.63 8.04 16.44
N VAL A 11 -27.38 6.75 16.33
CA VAL A 11 -26.07 6.17 16.66
C VAL A 11 -25.07 6.67 15.63
N HIS A 12 -24.30 7.69 15.98
CA HIS A 12 -23.11 8.05 15.21
C HIS A 12 -22.11 6.91 15.41
N ALA A 13 -21.77 6.22 14.33
CA ALA A 13 -20.70 5.23 14.35
C ALA A 13 -19.37 5.97 14.62
N PHE A 14 -18.98 6.06 15.88
CA PHE A 14 -17.64 6.49 16.23
C PHE A 14 -16.66 5.43 15.72
N ALA A 15 -15.82 5.83 14.76
CA ALA A 15 -14.65 5.05 14.39
C ALA A 15 -13.75 4.95 15.62
N LEU A 16 -13.67 3.77 16.23
CA LEU A 16 -12.68 3.47 17.25
C LEU A 16 -11.31 3.41 16.57
N SER A 17 -10.60 4.53 16.52
CA SER A 17 -9.18 4.52 16.15
C SER A 17 -8.40 3.90 17.31
N VAL A 18 -7.82 2.72 17.08
CA VAL A 18 -6.88 2.12 18.04
C VAL A 18 -5.58 2.91 17.93
N GLU A 19 -5.36 3.82 18.88
CA GLU A 19 -4.14 4.62 18.94
C GLU A 19 -2.98 3.76 19.46
N ASN A 20 -1.96 3.56 18.62
CA ASN A 20 -0.74 2.86 19.02
C ASN A 20 0.40 3.88 19.15
N GLN A 21 0.96 4.02 20.36
CA GLN A 21 2.14 4.85 20.58
C GLN A 21 3.41 4.06 20.27
N VAL A 22 4.34 4.67 19.53
CA VAL A 22 5.65 4.09 19.22
C VAL A 22 6.76 5.06 19.59
N GLN A 23 7.87 4.52 20.07
CA GLN A 23 9.09 5.28 20.34
C GLN A 23 10.06 5.11 19.19
N ILE A 24 10.46 6.21 18.57
CA ILE A 24 11.41 6.23 17.45
C ILE A 24 12.43 7.33 17.72
N ASP A 25 13.70 6.96 17.85
CA ASP A 25 14.82 7.85 18.19
C ASP A 25 14.58 8.72 19.43
N GLY A 26 13.94 8.15 20.46
CA GLY A 26 13.60 8.85 21.71
C GLY A 26 12.39 9.79 21.62
N MET A 27 11.82 9.96 20.42
CA MET A 27 10.58 10.72 20.21
C MET A 27 9.38 9.77 20.23
N THR A 28 8.26 10.23 20.78
CA THR A 28 7.01 9.45 20.75
C THR A 28 6.14 9.90 19.60
N TYR A 29 5.66 8.93 18.83
CA TYR A 29 4.74 9.12 17.73
C TYR A 29 3.45 8.37 17.97
N THR A 30 2.37 8.90 17.43
CA THR A 30 1.06 8.27 17.43
C THR A 30 0.80 7.69 16.05
N ILE A 31 0.42 6.42 16.02
CA ILE A 31 -0.06 5.76 14.81
C ILE A 31 -1.55 5.52 14.94
N VAL A 32 -2.29 5.95 13.92
CA VAL A 32 -3.72 5.69 13.78
C VAL A 32 -3.98 4.98 12.46
N HIS A 33 -5.01 4.14 12.45
CA HIS A 33 -5.54 3.53 11.25
C HIS A 33 -6.90 4.16 10.95
N GLU A 34 -6.99 4.86 9.82
CA GLU A 34 -8.18 5.60 9.42
C GLU A 34 -8.83 4.94 8.21
N SER A 35 -10.12 4.65 8.32
CA SER A 35 -10.90 4.12 7.20
C SER A 35 -11.37 5.25 6.30
N TYR A 36 -11.43 5.00 4.99
CA TYR A 36 -12.02 5.92 4.01
C TYR A 36 -12.98 5.19 3.08
N ASN A 37 -13.90 5.96 2.50
CA ASN A 37 -14.86 5.50 1.49
C ASN A 37 -15.21 6.69 0.59
N GLU A 38 -14.38 6.93 -0.42
CA GLU A 38 -14.45 8.12 -1.25
C GLU A 38 -14.13 7.76 -2.71
N TYR A 39 -14.77 8.44 -3.66
CA TYR A 39 -14.48 8.32 -5.10
C TYR A 39 -14.52 6.89 -5.69
N GLY A 40 -15.29 5.98 -5.07
CA GLY A 40 -15.39 4.58 -5.52
C GLY A 40 -14.31 3.66 -4.95
N ASP A 41 -13.43 4.20 -4.11
CA ASP A 41 -12.41 3.49 -3.37
C ASP A 41 -12.81 3.40 -1.89
N LYS A 42 -12.46 2.29 -1.26
CA LYS A 42 -12.64 2.12 0.19
C LYS A 42 -11.47 1.36 0.77
N GLY A 43 -11.06 1.74 1.97
CA GLY A 43 -9.86 1.16 2.54
C GLY A 43 -9.50 1.69 3.90
N ILE A 44 -8.26 1.43 4.28
CA ILE A 44 -7.66 1.83 5.55
C ILE A 44 -6.27 2.38 5.27
N GLU A 45 -5.96 3.56 5.81
CA GLU A 45 -4.62 4.14 5.81
C GLU A 45 -4.01 4.11 7.20
N MET A 46 -2.71 3.83 7.27
CA MET A 46 -1.89 4.14 8.44
C MET A 46 -1.42 5.58 8.34
N LYS A 47 -1.62 6.35 9.40
CA LYS A 47 -1.09 7.72 9.52
C LYS A 47 -0.21 7.84 10.75
N LEU A 48 0.93 8.51 10.58
CA LEU A 48 1.92 8.76 11.62
C LEU A 48 1.88 10.24 12.01
N TYR A 49 1.66 10.51 13.29
CA TYR A 49 1.62 11.86 13.87
C TYR A 49 2.70 12.03 14.94
N PRO A 50 3.24 13.24 15.13
CA PRO A 50 4.02 13.55 16.33
C PRO A 50 3.07 13.59 17.53
N LYS A 51 3.45 13.02 18.68
CA LYS A 51 2.58 12.97 19.88
C LYS A 51 2.15 14.35 20.39
N GLU A 52 2.92 15.39 20.12
CA GLU A 52 2.72 16.73 20.68
C GLU A 52 1.83 17.65 19.83
N VAL A 53 1.21 17.17 18.76
CA VAL A 53 0.42 18.04 17.86
C VAL A 53 -1.06 17.70 17.94
N ASN A 54 -1.86 18.76 18.13
CA ASN A 54 -3.32 18.75 18.19
C ASN A 54 -3.94 17.91 17.04
N SER A 55 -5.16 17.41 17.22
CA SER A 55 -5.87 16.54 16.26
C SER A 55 -6.15 17.15 14.89
N GLU A 56 -5.74 18.40 14.65
CA GLU A 56 -5.81 19.12 13.38
C GLU A 56 -4.48 19.12 12.60
N ALA A 57 -3.43 18.47 13.13
CA ALA A 57 -2.14 18.35 12.46
C ALA A 57 -2.24 17.52 11.18
N LEU A 58 -1.45 17.88 10.16
CA LEU A 58 -1.23 16.98 9.03
C LEU A 58 -0.34 15.81 9.48
N PRO A 59 -0.62 14.57 9.01
CA PRO A 59 0.25 13.44 9.30
C PRO A 59 1.64 13.67 8.70
N LEU A 60 2.69 13.25 9.42
CA LEU A 60 4.07 13.22 8.92
C LEU A 60 4.21 12.22 7.77
N PHE A 61 3.39 11.17 7.80
CA PHE A 61 3.43 10.09 6.84
C PHE A 61 2.06 9.42 6.74
N SER A 62 1.66 9.02 5.53
CA SER A 62 0.52 8.14 5.31
C SER A 62 0.93 6.95 4.46
N PHE A 63 0.33 5.78 4.73
CA PHE A 63 0.53 4.57 3.96
C PHE A 63 -0.75 3.74 3.90
N THR A 64 -1.19 3.40 2.69
CA THR A 64 -2.36 2.55 2.46
C THR A 64 -2.13 1.13 2.98
N LEU A 65 -2.95 0.72 3.96
CA LEU A 65 -2.98 -0.64 4.49
C LEU A 65 -3.97 -1.53 3.75
N GLU A 66 -5.08 -0.96 3.30
CA GLU A 66 -6.10 -1.63 2.52
C GLU A 66 -6.64 -0.59 1.53
N ASN A 67 -6.75 -0.96 0.25
CA ASN A 67 -7.60 -0.26 -0.71
C ASN A 67 -8.34 -1.32 -1.53
N GLN A 68 -9.60 -1.08 -1.78
CA GLN A 68 -10.40 -1.84 -2.70
C GLN A 68 -11.21 -0.87 -3.57
N SER A 69 -11.13 -1.08 -4.87
CA SER A 69 -11.92 -0.36 -5.85
C SER A 69 -12.55 -1.31 -6.87
N GLY A 70 -13.48 -0.78 -7.66
CA GLY A 70 -14.19 -1.53 -8.69
C GLY A 70 -15.54 -2.11 -8.23
N SER A 71 -16.12 -2.96 -9.08
CA SER A 71 -17.46 -3.54 -8.92
C SER A 71 -17.42 -5.01 -8.46
N CYS A 72 -18.59 -5.65 -8.34
CA CYS A 72 -18.65 -7.08 -8.04
C CYS A 72 -17.95 -7.96 -9.11
N GLY A 73 -17.88 -7.51 -10.36
CA GLY A 73 -17.32 -8.27 -11.50
C GLY A 73 -15.91 -7.86 -11.96
N ALA A 74 -15.35 -6.79 -11.38
CA ALA A 74 -14.00 -6.29 -11.66
C ALA A 74 -13.49 -5.59 -10.40
N LYS A 75 -12.38 -6.05 -9.84
CA LYS A 75 -11.86 -5.52 -8.57
C LYS A 75 -10.37 -5.29 -8.67
N SER A 76 -9.93 -4.17 -8.13
CA SER A 76 -8.54 -3.89 -7.78
C SER A 76 -8.41 -3.90 -6.26
N THR A 77 -7.34 -4.50 -5.75
CA THR A 77 -7.04 -4.50 -4.33
C THR A 77 -5.59 -4.15 -4.08
N GLN A 78 -5.35 -3.35 -3.04
CA GLN A 78 -4.04 -3.09 -2.50
C GLN A 78 -4.05 -3.50 -1.03
N ASN A 79 -3.10 -4.33 -0.63
CA ASN A 79 -2.91 -4.77 0.75
C ASN A 79 -1.53 -4.33 1.22
N GLY A 80 -1.51 -3.67 2.37
CA GLY A 80 -0.33 -3.09 2.98
C GLY A 80 -0.14 -3.56 4.42
N VAL A 81 1.13 -3.75 4.79
CA VAL A 81 1.58 -3.90 6.17
C VAL A 81 2.87 -3.12 6.34
N TYR A 82 3.11 -2.66 7.56
CA TYR A 82 4.32 -1.98 7.93
C TYR A 82 4.95 -2.64 9.16
N GLU A 83 6.26 -2.47 9.28
CA GLU A 83 7.05 -2.83 10.45
C GLU A 83 7.87 -1.62 10.86
N ILE A 84 7.93 -1.35 12.16
CA ILE A 84 8.76 -0.30 12.75
C ILE A 84 9.80 -0.99 13.63
N ASN A 85 11.08 -0.76 13.33
CA ASN A 85 12.20 -1.26 14.11
C ASN A 85 13.23 -0.15 14.31
N GLY A 86 13.27 0.41 15.52
CA GLY A 86 14.04 1.61 15.82
C GLY A 86 13.58 2.77 14.93
N THR A 87 14.51 3.31 14.13
CA THR A 87 14.26 4.40 13.17
C THR A 87 13.80 3.93 11.81
N THR A 88 13.77 2.63 11.56
CA THR A 88 13.43 2.08 10.25
C THR A 88 11.94 1.75 10.17
N LEU A 89 11.28 2.34 9.18
CA LEU A 89 9.93 1.99 8.76
C LEU A 89 10.00 1.17 7.47
N THR A 90 9.61 -0.10 7.56
CA THR A 90 9.54 -0.99 6.39
C THR A 90 8.08 -1.13 5.95
N LEU A 91 7.81 -0.91 4.67
CA LEU A 91 6.47 -0.99 4.09
C LEU A 91 6.41 -2.13 3.08
N TYR A 92 5.44 -3.00 3.23
CA TYR A 92 5.16 -4.11 2.32
C TYR A 92 3.83 -3.84 1.62
N THR A 93 3.80 -3.90 0.30
CA THR A 93 2.59 -3.67 -0.50
C THR A 93 2.40 -4.80 -1.49
N HIS A 94 1.18 -5.34 -1.55
CA HIS A 94 0.72 -6.28 -2.56
C HIS A 94 -0.46 -5.67 -3.32
N TRP A 95 -0.39 -5.69 -4.64
CA TRP A 95 -1.52 -5.39 -5.51
C TRP A 95 -2.03 -6.65 -6.18
N ASP A 96 -3.34 -6.81 -6.19
CA ASP A 96 -4.01 -7.83 -6.97
C ASP A 96 -5.24 -7.27 -7.66
N ARG A 97 -5.70 -8.00 -8.67
CA ARG A 97 -6.86 -7.66 -9.46
C ARG A 97 -7.59 -8.89 -9.96
N SER A 98 -8.86 -8.71 -10.24
CA SER A 98 -9.73 -9.79 -10.72
C SER A 98 -10.78 -9.28 -11.70
N GLY A 99 -11.34 -10.20 -12.48
CA GLY A 99 -12.37 -9.87 -13.46
C GLY A 99 -11.84 -9.04 -14.63
N ARG A 100 -12.57 -7.96 -14.98
CA ARG A 100 -12.25 -7.08 -16.11
C ARG A 100 -11.38 -5.87 -15.74
N GLU A 101 -10.74 -5.90 -14.57
CA GLU A 101 -9.87 -4.83 -14.08
C GLU A 101 -8.48 -4.92 -14.74
N TYR A 102 -8.41 -4.67 -16.05
CA TYR A 102 -7.23 -4.93 -16.86
C TYR A 102 -6.13 -3.89 -16.72
N ASP A 103 -6.45 -2.70 -16.25
CA ASP A 103 -5.55 -1.55 -16.09
C ASP A 103 -5.08 -1.33 -14.64
N ALA A 104 -5.59 -2.13 -13.69
CA ALA A 104 -5.07 -2.16 -12.32
C ALA A 104 -3.71 -2.88 -12.23
N PRO A 105 -2.82 -2.42 -11.33
CA PRO A 105 -1.55 -3.09 -11.09
C PRO A 105 -1.73 -4.47 -10.44
N ARG A 106 -0.77 -5.35 -10.69
CA ARG A 106 -0.57 -6.60 -9.95
C ARG A 106 0.90 -6.75 -9.60
N GLY A 107 1.20 -7.15 -8.37
CA GLY A 107 2.57 -7.45 -7.95
C GLY A 107 2.87 -6.95 -6.55
N ASP A 108 4.16 -6.81 -6.26
CA ASP A 108 4.66 -6.64 -4.90
C ASP A 108 5.69 -5.52 -4.82
N ARG A 109 5.77 -4.87 -3.66
CA ARG A 109 6.75 -3.84 -3.34
C ARG A 109 7.15 -3.91 -1.88
N ILE A 110 8.44 -3.71 -1.63
CA ILE A 110 8.97 -3.40 -0.29
C ILE A 110 9.71 -2.07 -0.37
N GLN A 111 9.44 -1.17 0.58
CA GLN A 111 10.14 0.10 0.71
C GLN A 111 10.68 0.27 2.13
N TYR A 112 11.83 0.93 2.24
CA TYR A 112 12.51 1.22 3.49
C TYR A 112 12.61 2.73 3.65
N TYR A 113 12.16 3.21 4.79
CA TYR A 113 12.23 4.61 5.18
C TYR A 113 12.95 4.74 6.51
N ILE A 114 13.59 5.88 6.71
CA ILE A 114 14.14 6.29 8.00
C ILE A 114 13.31 7.45 8.52
N LEU A 115 12.86 7.34 9.76
CA LEU A 115 12.31 8.44 10.53
C LEU A 115 13.41 9.00 11.43
N ASP A 116 13.78 10.25 11.22
CA ASP A 116 14.77 10.92 12.07
C ASP A 116 14.12 11.55 13.32
N LYS A 117 14.97 12.02 14.25
CA LYS A 117 14.55 12.75 15.45
C LYS A 117 13.73 14.02 15.21
N ASN A 118 13.75 14.58 14.00
CA ASN A 118 12.99 15.77 13.64
C ASN A 118 11.60 15.41 13.08
N GLY A 119 11.25 14.12 13.03
CA GLY A 119 10.01 13.64 12.43
C GLY A 119 10.03 13.58 10.90
N THR A 120 11.20 13.68 10.27
CA THR A 120 11.33 13.61 8.82
C THR A 120 11.39 12.16 8.35
N VAL A 121 10.49 11.78 7.44
CA VAL A 121 10.44 10.44 6.86
C VAL A 121 11.16 10.44 5.52
N THR A 122 12.30 9.76 5.44
CA THR A 122 13.16 9.76 4.24
C THR A 122 13.22 8.39 3.61
N PHE A 123 12.91 8.30 2.31
CA PHE A 123 13.09 7.07 1.52
C PHE A 123 14.57 6.68 1.44
N GLN A 124 14.90 5.43 1.75
CA GLN A 124 16.26 4.90 1.66
C GLN A 124 16.44 3.99 0.45
N ASP A 125 15.61 2.96 0.34
CA ASP A 125 15.67 1.99 -0.74
C ASP A 125 14.31 1.31 -0.91
N GLY A 126 14.16 0.61 -2.02
CA GLY A 126 12.98 -0.20 -2.25
C GLY A 126 13.19 -1.15 -3.39
N VAL A 127 12.43 -2.23 -3.39
CA VAL A 127 12.39 -3.20 -4.48
C VAL A 127 10.96 -3.49 -4.86
N LEU A 128 10.73 -3.69 -6.16
CA LEU A 128 9.39 -3.91 -6.69
C LEU A 128 9.39 -4.88 -7.87
N TYR A 129 8.26 -5.55 -8.07
CA TYR A 129 7.88 -6.20 -9.31
C TYR A 129 6.41 -5.93 -9.52
N ILE A 130 6.07 -5.14 -10.54
CA ILE A 130 4.69 -4.72 -10.80
C ILE A 130 4.39 -4.89 -12.29
N GLU A 131 3.27 -5.54 -12.56
CA GLU A 131 2.58 -5.59 -13.85
C GLU A 131 1.53 -4.48 -13.84
N ARG A 132 1.73 -3.41 -14.61
CA ARG A 132 0.77 -2.27 -14.59
C ARG A 132 -0.59 -2.62 -15.19
N GLN A 133 -0.64 -3.62 -16.07
CA GLN A 133 -1.83 -3.98 -16.82
C GLN A 133 -1.86 -5.48 -17.10
N ALA A 134 -2.99 -6.00 -17.59
CA ALA A 134 -3.15 -7.43 -17.85
C ALA A 134 -2.24 -7.81 -19.00
N LYS A 135 -1.63 -8.99 -18.90
CA LYS A 135 -0.64 -9.46 -19.88
C LYS A 135 -1.11 -9.33 -21.33
N SER A 136 -2.41 -9.49 -21.57
CA SER A 136 -3.03 -9.41 -22.90
C SER A 136 -3.60 -8.04 -23.28
N TYR A 137 -3.56 -7.06 -22.38
CA TYR A 137 -4.27 -5.79 -22.54
C TYR A 137 -3.52 -4.83 -23.47
N ASP A 138 -2.23 -4.61 -23.22
CA ASP A 138 -1.38 -3.79 -24.07
C ASP A 138 -0.24 -4.64 -24.64
N LYS A 139 -0.40 -5.03 -25.90
CA LYS A 139 0.56 -5.83 -26.66
C LYS A 139 1.73 -5.00 -27.21
N GLU A 140 1.67 -3.67 -27.15
CA GLU A 140 2.72 -2.78 -27.63
C GLU A 140 3.63 -2.32 -26.48
N SER A 141 3.14 -2.40 -25.24
CA SER A 141 3.92 -2.11 -24.04
C SER A 141 5.15 -2.99 -23.88
N GLY A 142 6.23 -2.40 -23.36
CA GLY A 142 7.43 -3.10 -22.91
C GLY A 142 7.17 -4.11 -21.79
N MET A 143 6.01 -4.01 -21.12
CA MET A 143 5.54 -4.98 -20.10
C MET A 143 5.44 -6.39 -20.64
N GLN A 144 5.14 -6.59 -21.93
CA GLN A 144 5.05 -7.92 -22.51
C GLN A 144 6.34 -8.72 -22.33
N PHE A 145 7.47 -8.01 -22.25
CA PHE A 145 8.80 -8.61 -22.08
C PHE A 145 9.12 -9.00 -20.63
N LEU A 146 8.18 -8.80 -19.69
CA LEU A 146 8.22 -9.47 -18.39
C LEU A 146 7.92 -10.97 -18.51
N PHE A 147 7.16 -11.36 -19.53
CA PHE A 147 6.68 -12.74 -19.72
C PHE A 147 7.34 -13.47 -20.88
N LYS A 148 8.02 -12.73 -21.75
CA LYS A 148 8.75 -13.22 -22.91
C LYS A 148 10.09 -12.51 -22.96
N GLU A 149 11.16 -13.24 -23.21
CA GLU A 149 12.48 -12.63 -23.28
C GLU A 149 12.56 -11.57 -24.39
N ALA A 150 13.12 -10.40 -24.05
CA ALA A 150 13.42 -9.34 -25.00
C ALA A 150 14.74 -9.66 -25.74
N VAL A 151 14.62 -10.08 -27.00
CA VAL A 151 15.76 -10.55 -27.80
C VAL A 151 16.41 -9.40 -28.56
N THR A 152 15.61 -8.58 -29.25
CA THR A 152 16.14 -7.51 -30.10
C THR A 152 16.46 -6.23 -29.32
N PRO A 153 17.37 -5.36 -29.82
CA PRO A 153 17.66 -4.08 -29.17
C PRO A 153 16.41 -3.22 -28.90
N ALA A 154 15.47 -3.18 -29.84
CA ALA A 154 14.21 -2.44 -29.69
C ALA A 154 13.32 -3.01 -28.57
N GLN A 155 13.27 -4.34 -28.43
CA GLN A 155 12.53 -5.00 -27.36
C GLN A 155 13.15 -4.72 -25.99
N LYS A 156 14.49 -4.77 -25.91
CA LYS A 156 15.24 -4.46 -24.67
C LYS A 156 15.03 -3.01 -24.24
N GLU A 157 15.04 -2.07 -25.18
CA GLU A 157 14.76 -0.67 -24.89
C GLU A 157 13.30 -0.43 -24.48
N SER A 158 12.35 -1.15 -25.09
CA SER A 158 10.94 -1.10 -24.67
C SER A 158 10.76 -1.59 -23.23
N LEU A 159 11.37 -2.74 -22.87
CA LEU A 159 11.37 -3.25 -21.50
C LEU A 159 12.02 -2.27 -20.51
N LYS A 160 13.16 -1.67 -20.88
CA LYS A 160 13.86 -0.70 -20.03
C LYS A 160 12.98 0.53 -19.74
N ARG A 161 12.32 1.09 -20.76
CA ARG A 161 11.40 2.22 -20.59
C ARG A 161 10.20 1.85 -19.72
N TYR A 162 9.68 0.63 -19.87
CA TYR A 162 8.64 0.12 -18.98
C TYR A 162 9.12 0.09 -17.52
N VAL A 163 10.28 -0.51 -17.26
CA VAL A 163 10.88 -0.59 -15.92
C VAL A 163 11.03 0.79 -15.31
N GLN A 164 11.69 1.73 -16.01
CA GLN A 164 11.90 3.09 -15.52
C GLN A 164 10.58 3.79 -15.17
N LYS A 165 9.53 3.59 -15.98
CA LYS A 165 8.20 4.13 -15.70
C LYS A 165 7.58 3.52 -14.45
N VAL A 166 7.72 2.22 -14.24
CA VAL A 166 7.24 1.55 -13.01
C VAL A 166 8.01 2.05 -11.80
N GLU A 167 9.33 2.11 -11.87
CA GLU A 167 10.18 2.59 -10.77
C GLU A 167 9.84 4.04 -10.39
N ALA A 168 9.59 4.91 -11.37
CA ALA A 168 9.20 6.30 -11.15
C ALA A 168 7.81 6.44 -10.50
N ILE A 169 6.84 5.60 -10.90
CA ILE A 169 5.46 5.68 -10.38
C ILE A 169 5.36 5.07 -8.98
N PHE A 170 5.96 3.91 -8.77
CA PHE A 170 5.74 3.11 -7.56
C PHE A 170 6.87 3.22 -6.54
N GLY A 171 8.02 3.78 -6.91
CA GLY A 171 9.16 4.00 -6.02
C GLY A 171 9.86 2.70 -5.62
N GLY A 172 11.10 2.52 -6.08
CA GLY A 172 11.92 1.34 -5.80
C GLY A 172 12.59 0.82 -7.07
N LYS A 173 13.47 -0.17 -6.91
CA LYS A 173 14.21 -0.82 -8.00
C LYS A 173 13.45 -2.06 -8.49
N PHE A 174 13.25 -2.17 -9.79
CA PHE A 174 12.56 -3.31 -10.38
C PHE A 174 13.43 -4.57 -10.32
N VAL A 175 12.85 -5.67 -9.85
CA VAL A 175 13.55 -6.96 -9.73
C VAL A 175 12.91 -8.01 -10.62
N PHE A 176 13.72 -8.95 -11.14
CA PHE A 176 13.27 -10.00 -12.07
C PHE A 176 13.52 -11.40 -11.52
N GLY A 177 12.83 -12.39 -12.10
CA GLY A 177 13.11 -13.81 -11.91
C GLY A 177 13.12 -14.24 -10.44
N LYS A 178 14.23 -14.82 -9.97
CA LYS A 178 14.38 -15.29 -8.59
C LYS A 178 14.17 -14.17 -7.56
N LYS A 179 14.64 -12.95 -7.84
CA LYS A 179 14.48 -11.82 -6.92
C LYS A 179 13.01 -11.38 -6.81
N ALA A 180 12.24 -11.42 -7.91
CA ALA A 180 10.80 -11.15 -7.88
C ALA A 180 10.04 -12.19 -7.05
N LYS A 181 10.41 -13.48 -7.15
CA LYS A 181 9.83 -14.54 -6.30
C LYS A 181 10.12 -14.33 -4.82
N GLN A 182 11.37 -14.00 -4.48
CA GLN A 182 11.77 -13.70 -3.10
C GLN A 182 11.07 -12.46 -2.54
N LEU A 183 10.82 -11.45 -3.39
CA LEU A 183 10.04 -10.28 -3.02
C LEU A 183 8.60 -10.69 -2.65
N HIS A 184 7.93 -11.45 -3.53
CA HIS A 184 6.58 -11.95 -3.29
C HIS A 184 6.49 -12.74 -1.97
N GLU A 185 7.39 -13.70 -1.75
CA GLU A 185 7.42 -14.51 -0.52
C GLU A 185 7.56 -13.66 0.75
N LYS A 186 8.38 -12.60 0.71
CA LYS A 186 8.55 -11.69 1.85
C LYS A 186 7.29 -10.87 2.11
N VAL A 187 6.66 -10.33 1.07
CA VAL A 187 5.43 -9.54 1.19
C VAL A 187 4.29 -10.41 1.70
N ASP A 188 4.09 -11.59 1.11
CA ASP A 188 3.05 -12.53 1.53
C ASP A 188 3.22 -12.98 2.99
N LYS A 189 4.46 -13.27 3.40
CA LYS A 189 4.76 -13.61 4.79
C LYS A 189 4.38 -12.47 5.75
N ALA A 190 4.78 -11.23 5.45
CA ALA A 190 4.48 -10.07 6.30
C ALA A 190 2.95 -9.84 6.40
N LEU A 191 2.23 -9.94 5.27
CA LEU A 191 0.76 -9.79 5.24
C LEU A 191 0.06 -10.90 6.03
N THR A 192 0.53 -12.14 5.91
CA THR A 192 -0.02 -13.29 6.64
C THR A 192 0.19 -13.16 8.15
N GLN A 193 1.37 -12.73 8.59
CA GLN A 193 1.66 -12.50 10.01
C GLN A 193 0.74 -11.42 10.60
N LYS A 194 0.54 -10.30 9.89
CA LYS A 194 -0.40 -9.24 10.31
C LYS A 194 -1.82 -9.78 10.50
N LYS A 195 -2.31 -10.58 9.55
CA LYS A 195 -3.63 -11.19 9.65
C LYS A 195 -3.73 -12.02 10.93
N GLN A 196 -2.76 -12.89 11.20
CA GLN A 196 -2.74 -13.73 12.41
C GLN A 196 -2.75 -12.92 13.71
N THR A 197 -2.04 -11.79 13.77
CA THR A 197 -2.05 -10.92 14.96
C THR A 197 -3.35 -10.15 15.15
N ARG A 198 -4.11 -9.86 14.08
CA ARG A 198 -5.41 -9.16 14.18
C ARG A 198 -6.52 -10.04 14.77
N TRP A 199 -6.37 -11.37 14.71
CA TRP A 199 -7.37 -12.35 15.18
C TRP A 199 -6.99 -13.00 16.53
N LYS A 200 -6.00 -12.47 17.24
CA LYS A 200 -5.68 -12.82 18.63
C LYS A 200 -6.18 -11.74 19.56
#